data_AF-A0A7Y6ZHD7-F1
#
_entry.id   AF-A0A7Y6ZHD7-F1
#
_cell.length_a   1.000
_cell.length_b   1.000
_cell.length_c   1.000
_cell.angle_alpha   90.00
_cell.angle_beta   90.00
_cell.angle_gamma   90.00
#
_symmetry.space_group_name_H-M   'P 1'
#
loop_
_entity.id
_entity.type
_entity.pdbx_description
1 polymer ?
#
loop_
_entity_poly.entity_id
_entity_poly.type
_entity_poly.pdbx_seq_one_letter_code
_entity_poly.pdbx_strand_id
1 'polypeptide(L)'
;MKVRWKLLALGILISFSTTMAQTQINYDESKVPPLHLPSLFISEKGEIITSKENWENIRKPEIFRLFQHEVYGQIPKDLDEISFEVSKIPNHQFDSIAYLEEVDIKIMRGEKSHTMKLHVFLPKNINGPFPIILLINHRQKSEDGSLAEEGYWPVAELIQRGFATASFHAETVAPDDKVRFTEGVLTNLYPEQLDQKDGLKALGAWGWGAMRAMDYFEQH
;
A
#
# COMPACT_ATOMS: atom_id res chain seq x y z
N MET A 1 -21.25 -60.68 -47.10
CA MET A 1 -20.41 -60.24 -45.97
C MET A 1 -20.35 -58.71 -45.95
N LYS A 2 -21.02 -58.04 -45.00
CA LYS A 2 -20.87 -56.60 -44.74
C LYS A 2 -20.55 -56.43 -43.26
N VAL A 3 -19.32 -56.06 -42.94
CA VAL A 3 -18.85 -55.81 -41.58
C VAL A 3 -19.30 -54.40 -41.19
N ARG A 4 -20.09 -54.28 -40.11
CA ARG A 4 -20.48 -52.99 -39.52
C ARG A 4 -19.45 -52.63 -38.45
N TRP A 5 -18.64 -51.60 -38.68
CA TRP A 5 -17.85 -50.97 -37.63
C TRP A 5 -18.76 -50.11 -36.75
N LYS A 6 -18.77 -50.39 -35.44
CA LYS A 6 -19.34 -49.50 -34.43
C LYS A 6 -18.19 -48.65 -33.89
N LEU A 7 -18.20 -47.36 -34.21
CA LEU A 7 -17.34 -46.36 -33.56
C LEU A 7 -17.93 -46.07 -32.18
N LEU A 8 -17.19 -46.38 -31.12
CA LEU A 8 -17.48 -45.94 -29.76
C LEU A 8 -16.92 -44.52 -29.62
N ALA A 9 -17.79 -43.52 -29.53
CA ALA A 9 -17.40 -42.16 -29.18
C ALA A 9 -17.25 -42.06 -27.66
N LEU A 10 -16.02 -41.91 -27.19
CA LEU A 10 -15.70 -41.64 -25.79
C LEU A 10 -15.88 -40.13 -25.55
N GLY A 11 -16.96 -39.76 -24.87
CA GLY A 11 -17.24 -38.37 -24.50
C GLY A 11 -16.34 -37.93 -23.34
N ILE A 12 -15.41 -37.01 -23.60
CA ILE A 12 -14.64 -36.32 -22.56
C ILE A 12 -15.55 -35.25 -21.94
N LEU A 13 -15.94 -35.47 -20.68
CA LEU A 13 -16.62 -34.49 -19.84
C LEU A 13 -15.59 -33.43 -19.40
N ILE A 14 -15.51 -32.34 -20.15
CA ILE A 14 -14.80 -31.13 -19.72
C ILE A 14 -15.64 -30.48 -18.62
N SER A 15 -15.22 -30.65 -17.37
CA SER A 15 -15.80 -29.94 -16.23
C SER A 15 -15.33 -28.49 -16.28
N PHE A 16 -16.18 -27.59 -16.76
CA PHE A 16 -15.97 -26.16 -16.63
C PHE A 16 -16.18 -25.77 -15.18
N SER A 17 -15.09 -25.62 -14.42
CA SER A 17 -15.11 -24.90 -13.15
C SER A 17 -15.40 -23.43 -13.45
N THR A 18 -16.67 -23.03 -13.37
CA THR A 18 -17.05 -21.62 -13.39
C THR A 18 -16.56 -21.01 -12.08
N THR A 19 -15.51 -20.20 -12.16
CA THR A 19 -15.13 -19.28 -11.09
C THR A 19 -16.25 -18.25 -10.95
N MET A 20 -17.21 -18.55 -10.08
CA MET A 20 -18.26 -17.62 -9.69
C MET A 20 -17.64 -16.53 -8.82
N ALA A 21 -17.13 -15.47 -9.45
CA ALA A 21 -17.02 -14.18 -8.76
C ALA A 21 -18.44 -13.79 -8.32
N GLN A 22 -18.68 -13.62 -7.01
CA GLN A 22 -19.99 -13.21 -6.51
C GLN A 22 -20.36 -11.85 -7.13
N THR A 23 -21.47 -11.82 -7.86
CA THR A 23 -22.00 -10.60 -8.48
C THR A 23 -22.85 -9.77 -7.52
N GLN A 24 -23.27 -10.34 -6.39
CA GLN A 24 -24.07 -9.68 -5.36
C GLN A 24 -23.40 -9.84 -3.99
N ILE A 25 -23.23 -8.74 -3.27
CA ILE A 25 -22.67 -8.72 -1.91
C ILE A 25 -23.61 -9.50 -0.98
N ASN A 26 -23.06 -10.46 -0.23
CA ASN A 26 -23.81 -11.21 0.78
C ASN A 26 -23.82 -10.46 2.12
N TYR A 27 -25.00 -10.06 2.59
CA TYR A 27 -25.21 -9.47 3.91
C TYR A 27 -25.82 -10.44 4.93
N ASP A 28 -26.11 -11.67 4.51
CA ASP A 28 -26.77 -12.68 5.32
C ASP A 28 -25.73 -13.69 5.82
N GLU A 29 -25.45 -13.64 7.11
CA GLU A 29 -24.45 -14.51 7.76
C GLU A 29 -24.77 -16.00 7.54
N SER A 30 -26.06 -16.37 7.45
CA SER A 30 -26.45 -17.76 7.23
C SER A 30 -26.03 -18.32 5.86
N LYS A 31 -25.65 -17.45 4.92
CA LYS A 31 -25.16 -17.81 3.58
C LYS A 31 -23.65 -17.84 3.48
N VAL A 32 -22.91 -17.51 4.54
CA VAL A 32 -21.45 -17.61 4.56
C VAL A 32 -21.06 -19.10 4.59
N PRO A 33 -20.33 -19.61 3.57
CA PRO A 33 -19.90 -21.00 3.57
C PRO A 33 -18.84 -21.24 4.66
N PRO A 34 -18.66 -22.49 5.13
CA PRO A 34 -17.56 -22.83 6.01
C PRO A 34 -16.20 -22.40 5.40
N LEU A 35 -15.42 -21.64 6.17
CA LEU A 35 -14.11 -21.15 5.73
C LEU A 35 -13.00 -22.08 6.23
N HIS A 36 -12.14 -22.52 5.32
CA HIS A 36 -10.91 -23.23 5.65
C HIS A 36 -9.73 -22.27 5.53
N LEU A 37 -9.23 -21.79 6.67
CA LEU A 37 -8.11 -20.86 6.71
C LEU A 37 -6.77 -21.60 6.82
N PRO A 38 -5.73 -21.19 6.08
CA PRO A 38 -4.40 -21.74 6.27
C PRO A 38 -3.89 -21.42 7.68
N SER A 39 -3.20 -22.37 8.30
CA SER A 39 -2.62 -22.14 9.63
C SER A 39 -1.54 -21.08 9.56
N LEU A 40 -1.59 -20.12 10.49
CA LEU A 40 -0.53 -19.12 10.64
C LEU A 40 0.75 -19.75 11.19
N PHE A 41 0.63 -20.81 11.99
CA PHE A 41 1.76 -21.44 12.72
C PHE A 41 2.23 -22.75 12.08
N ILE A 42 1.95 -22.95 10.80
CA ILE A 42 2.52 -24.04 10.01
C ILE A 42 3.22 -23.41 8.81
N SER A 43 4.51 -23.68 8.63
CA SER A 43 5.29 -23.20 7.48
C SER A 43 4.83 -23.84 6.17
N GLU A 44 5.26 -23.30 5.03
CA GLU A 44 4.98 -23.91 3.72
C GLU A 44 5.53 -25.34 3.60
N LYS A 45 6.55 -25.69 4.40
CA LYS A 45 7.12 -27.05 4.48
C LYS A 45 6.44 -27.95 5.51
N GLY A 46 5.40 -27.49 6.19
CA GLY A 46 4.67 -28.24 7.20
C GLY A 46 5.29 -28.22 8.61
N GLU A 47 6.30 -27.38 8.84
CA GLU A 47 6.92 -27.25 10.16
C GLU A 47 6.02 -26.45 11.11
N ILE A 48 5.86 -26.94 12.34
CA ILE A 48 5.07 -26.24 13.36
C ILE A 48 5.90 -25.11 13.96
N ILE A 49 5.36 -23.90 13.91
CA ILE A 49 5.99 -22.68 14.42
C ILE A 49 5.58 -22.48 15.87
N THR A 50 6.52 -22.72 16.79
CA THR A 50 6.28 -22.67 18.25
C THR A 50 7.06 -21.58 18.98
N SER A 51 7.93 -20.84 18.28
CA SER A 51 8.80 -19.82 18.87
C SER A 51 8.78 -18.52 18.06
N LYS A 52 9.10 -17.41 18.73
CA LYS A 52 9.32 -16.11 18.07
C LYS A 52 10.44 -16.20 17.02
N GLU A 53 11.50 -16.92 17.32
CA GLU A 53 12.62 -17.09 16.40
C GLU A 53 12.18 -17.78 15.09
N ASN A 54 11.43 -18.89 15.20
CA ASN A 54 10.90 -19.58 14.02
C ASN A 54 9.89 -18.70 13.27
N TRP A 55 9.09 -17.91 13.98
CA TRP A 55 8.18 -16.95 13.35
C TRP A 55 8.95 -15.92 12.52
N GLU A 56 9.93 -15.23 13.12
CA GLU A 56 10.68 -14.15 12.46
C GLU A 56 11.57 -14.66 11.32
N ASN A 57 12.19 -15.84 11.48
CA ASN A 57 13.18 -16.35 10.53
C ASN A 57 12.60 -17.28 9.45
N ILE A 58 11.43 -17.89 9.69
CA ILE A 58 10.82 -18.85 8.74
C ILE A 58 9.47 -18.31 8.27
N ARG A 59 8.50 -18.21 9.18
CA ARG A 59 7.09 -18.06 8.76
C ARG A 59 6.74 -16.67 8.26
N LYS A 60 7.26 -15.63 8.89
CA LYS A 60 7.04 -14.25 8.48
C LYS A 60 7.62 -14.00 7.08
N PRO A 61 8.88 -14.32 6.76
CA PRO A 61 9.41 -14.22 5.39
C PRO A 61 8.56 -14.95 4.34
N GLU A 62 8.08 -16.17 4.63
CA GLU A 62 7.17 -16.91 3.74
C GLU A 62 5.88 -16.13 3.46
N ILE A 63 5.22 -15.62 4.52
CA ILE A 63 3.99 -14.84 4.40
C ILE A 63 4.24 -13.57 3.58
N PHE A 64 5.32 -12.83 3.87
CA PHE A 64 5.69 -11.65 3.10
C PHE A 64 5.88 -11.97 1.62
N ARG A 65 6.63 -13.05 1.32
CA ARG A 65 6.82 -13.54 -0.05
C ARG A 65 5.47 -13.84 -0.71
N LEU A 66 4.59 -14.60 -0.06
CA LEU A 66 3.27 -14.94 -0.60
C LEU A 66 2.43 -13.68 -0.90
N PHE A 67 2.41 -12.69 0.00
CA PHE A 67 1.70 -11.44 -0.26
C PHE A 67 2.31 -10.63 -1.41
N GLN A 68 3.64 -10.64 -1.56
CA GLN A 68 4.30 -9.98 -2.68
C GLN A 68 3.99 -10.67 -4.01
N HIS A 69 4.00 -12.00 -4.06
CA HIS A 69 3.75 -12.74 -5.30
C HIS A 69 2.28 -12.83 -5.69
N GLU A 70 1.37 -12.93 -4.72
CA GLU A 70 -0.03 -13.31 -4.97
C GLU A 70 -1.04 -12.17 -4.72
N VAL A 71 -0.65 -11.08 -4.05
CA VAL A 71 -1.62 -10.04 -3.62
C VAL A 71 -1.21 -8.62 -4.02
N TYR A 72 -0.06 -8.13 -3.53
CA TYR A 72 0.29 -6.70 -3.60
C TYR A 72 1.37 -6.38 -4.63
N GLY A 73 2.11 -7.38 -5.09
CA GLY A 73 3.26 -7.22 -5.96
C GLY A 73 4.58 -7.04 -5.20
N GLN A 74 5.69 -7.23 -5.89
CA GLN A 74 7.03 -7.08 -5.34
C GLN A 74 7.33 -5.61 -5.04
N ILE A 75 7.71 -5.32 -3.80
CA ILE A 75 8.07 -3.96 -3.37
C ILE A 75 9.53 -3.70 -3.79
N PRO A 76 9.80 -2.74 -4.68
CA PRO A 76 11.16 -2.40 -5.07
C PRO A 76 11.96 -1.90 -3.86
N LYS A 77 13.22 -2.35 -3.77
CA LYS A 77 14.14 -2.00 -2.67
C LYS A 77 15.28 -1.10 -3.13
N ASP A 78 15.56 -1.09 -4.43
CA ASP A 78 16.62 -0.32 -5.04
C ASP A 78 16.18 1.13 -5.31
N LEU A 79 16.96 2.06 -4.79
CA LEU A 79 16.98 3.47 -5.13
C LEU A 79 18.43 3.94 -4.99
N ASP A 80 18.82 4.95 -5.78
CA ASP A 80 20.19 5.45 -5.74
C ASP A 80 20.35 6.58 -4.72
N GLU A 81 19.37 7.48 -4.69
CA GLU A 81 19.38 8.64 -3.80
C GLU A 81 17.96 9.01 -3.38
N ILE A 82 17.83 9.47 -2.13
CA ILE A 82 16.65 10.12 -1.60
C ILE A 82 17.07 11.43 -0.93
N SER A 83 16.35 12.51 -1.22
CA SER A 83 16.59 13.83 -0.62
C SER A 83 15.28 14.52 -0.25
N PHE A 84 15.37 15.45 0.70
CA PHE A 84 14.22 16.13 1.30
C PHE A 84 14.40 17.64 1.19
N GLU A 85 13.46 18.32 0.53
CA GLU A 85 13.40 19.77 0.49
C GLU A 85 12.23 20.25 1.35
N VAL A 86 12.54 20.95 2.44
CA VAL A 86 11.55 21.36 3.47
C VAL A 86 11.20 22.83 3.31
N SER A 87 9.90 23.11 3.21
CA SER A 87 9.32 24.45 3.17
C SER A 87 8.38 24.67 4.35
N LYS A 88 8.58 25.75 5.11
CA LYS A 88 7.66 26.13 6.20
C LYS A 88 6.51 26.94 5.65
N ILE A 89 5.28 26.50 5.91
CA ILE A 89 4.08 27.15 5.42
C ILE A 89 3.49 28.03 6.54
N PRO A 90 3.52 29.37 6.42
CA PRO A 90 2.89 30.24 7.41
C PRO A 90 1.37 30.36 7.20
N ASN A 91 0.65 30.89 8.20
CA ASN A 91 -0.77 31.25 8.12
C ASN A 91 -1.73 30.11 7.71
N HIS A 92 -1.41 28.87 8.05
CA HIS A 92 -2.29 27.72 7.82
C HIS A 92 -3.42 27.64 8.87
N GLN A 93 -4.42 26.81 8.60
CA GLN A 93 -5.63 26.63 9.44
C GLN A 93 -5.34 26.33 10.93
N PHE A 94 -4.21 25.70 11.24
CA PHE A 94 -3.83 25.27 12.59
C PHE A 94 -2.65 26.06 13.18
N ASP A 95 -2.33 27.23 12.64
CA ASP A 95 -1.12 27.98 13.02
C ASP A 95 -1.11 28.39 14.50
N SER A 96 -2.25 28.46 15.18
CA SER A 96 -2.27 28.72 16.63
C SER A 96 -1.65 27.61 17.48
N ILE A 97 -1.58 26.37 16.97
CA ILE A 97 -1.18 25.18 17.75
C ILE A 97 -0.06 24.34 17.11
N ALA A 98 0.15 24.44 15.79
CA ALA A 98 1.12 23.63 15.06
C ALA A 98 1.96 24.46 14.10
N TYR A 99 3.18 24.01 13.81
CA TYR A 99 3.91 24.39 12.59
C TYR A 99 3.49 23.47 11.46
N LEU A 100 3.45 23.98 10.23
CA LEU A 100 3.28 23.18 9.02
C LEU A 100 4.55 23.22 8.17
N GLU A 101 5.04 22.03 7.83
CA GLU A 101 6.10 21.82 6.86
C GLU A 101 5.56 21.08 5.64
N GLU A 102 5.90 21.57 4.45
CA GLU A 102 5.79 20.85 3.19
C GLU A 102 7.15 20.28 2.83
N VAL A 103 7.21 18.97 2.65
CA VAL A 103 8.43 18.24 2.33
C VAL A 103 8.29 17.64 0.95
N ASP A 104 9.13 18.09 0.01
CA ASP A 104 9.29 17.43 -1.28
C ASP A 104 10.33 16.31 -1.12
N ILE A 105 9.84 15.07 -1.12
CA ILE A 105 10.65 13.86 -1.06
C ILE A 105 11.02 13.49 -2.49
N LYS A 106 12.28 13.67 -2.85
CA LYS A 106 12.81 13.40 -4.19
C LYS A 106 13.57 12.09 -4.18
N ILE A 107 13.17 11.17 -5.06
CA ILE A 107 13.79 9.85 -5.23
C ILE A 107 14.43 9.79 -6.60
N MET A 108 15.68 9.32 -6.66
CA MET A 108 16.41 9.07 -7.91
C MET A 108 16.76 7.60 -8.08
N ARG A 109 16.70 7.16 -9.34
CA ARG A 109 17.10 5.80 -9.77
C ARG A 109 17.56 5.83 -11.22
N GLY A 110 18.86 5.73 -11.46
CA GLY A 110 19.50 5.99 -12.73
C GLY A 110 19.21 7.41 -13.21
N GLU A 111 18.76 7.54 -14.46
CA GLU A 111 18.32 8.82 -15.04
C GLU A 111 16.87 9.18 -14.67
N LYS A 112 16.18 8.31 -13.92
CA LYS A 112 14.79 8.49 -13.54
C LYS A 112 14.67 9.18 -12.18
N SER A 113 13.59 9.93 -12.01
CA SER A 113 13.27 10.55 -10.73
C SER A 113 11.77 10.63 -10.48
N HIS A 114 11.40 10.74 -9.21
CA HIS A 114 10.04 10.98 -8.78
C HIS A 114 10.05 11.86 -7.53
N THR A 115 9.07 12.75 -7.43
CA THR A 115 8.90 13.62 -6.27
C THR A 115 7.51 13.44 -5.70
N MET A 116 7.43 13.10 -4.43
CA MET A 116 6.17 13.08 -3.68
C MET A 116 6.19 14.16 -2.60
N LYS A 117 5.02 14.77 -2.35
CA LYS A 117 4.87 15.84 -1.36
C LYS A 117 4.25 15.29 -0.09
N LEU A 118 4.88 15.60 1.04
CA LEU A 118 4.43 15.25 2.38
C LEU A 118 4.14 16.53 3.17
N HIS A 119 2.96 16.62 3.77
CA HIS A 119 2.59 17.69 4.70
C HIS A 119 2.78 17.19 6.12
N VAL A 120 3.49 17.96 6.95
CA VAL A 120 3.84 17.58 8.33
C VAL A 120 3.41 18.69 9.29
N PHE A 121 2.51 18.35 10.22
CA PHE A 121 2.14 19.21 11.34
C PHE A 121 2.92 18.82 12.60
N LEU A 122 3.61 19.80 13.19
CA LEU A 122 4.43 19.64 14.39
C LEU A 122 3.86 20.48 15.54
N PRO A 123 3.68 19.93 16.76
CA PRO A 123 3.18 20.70 17.90
C PRO A 123 4.08 21.89 18.27
N LYS A 124 3.50 23.08 18.52
CA LYS A 124 4.27 24.26 18.97
C LYS A 124 4.68 24.22 20.45
N ASN A 125 3.98 23.44 21.26
CA ASN A 125 4.08 23.45 22.72
C ASN A 125 4.98 22.35 23.29
N ILE A 126 5.58 21.51 22.45
CA ILE A 126 6.45 20.41 22.84
C ILE A 126 7.78 20.58 22.11
N ASN A 127 8.89 20.34 22.82
CA ASN A 127 10.24 20.38 22.26
C ASN A 127 10.83 18.96 22.23
N GLY A 128 11.59 18.63 21.19
CA GLY A 128 12.23 17.32 21.02
C GLY A 128 11.44 16.38 20.08
N PRO A 129 11.84 15.09 20.00
CA PRO A 129 11.18 14.14 19.12
C PRO A 129 9.71 13.90 19.51
N PHE A 130 8.84 13.77 18.50
CA PHE A 130 7.41 13.51 18.67
C PHE A 130 7.06 12.11 18.14
N PRO A 131 6.09 11.40 18.76
CA PRO A 131 5.41 10.34 18.04
C PRO A 131 4.64 10.96 16.86
N ILE A 132 4.73 10.35 15.69
CA ILE A 132 4.08 10.84 14.47
C ILE A 132 3.06 9.83 13.94
N ILE A 133 1.89 10.32 13.53
CA ILE A 133 0.88 9.52 12.84
C ILE A 133 0.83 9.95 11.38
N LEU A 134 1.14 9.00 10.49
CA LEU A 134 1.10 9.18 9.04
C LEU A 134 -0.25 8.73 8.46
N LEU A 135 -0.86 9.59 7.66
CA LEU A 135 -2.03 9.30 6.84
C LEU A 135 -1.62 9.16 5.37
N ILE A 136 -2.06 8.08 4.72
CA ILE A 136 -2.07 8.00 3.26
C ILE A 136 -3.44 8.54 2.79
N ASN A 137 -3.45 9.77 2.28
CA ASN A 137 -4.67 10.44 1.87
C ASN A 137 -5.02 10.07 0.41
N HIS A 138 -6.23 9.60 0.16
CA HIS A 138 -6.74 9.30 -1.19
C HIS A 138 -8.01 10.10 -1.53
N ARG A 139 -8.45 11.00 -0.63
CA ARG A 139 -9.63 11.83 -0.85
C ARG A 139 -9.29 12.97 -1.82
N GLN A 140 -10.30 13.41 -2.56
CA GLN A 140 -10.14 14.58 -3.43
C GLN A 140 -9.68 15.78 -2.61
N LYS A 141 -8.82 16.60 -3.22
CA LYS A 141 -8.38 17.86 -2.62
C LYS A 141 -9.58 18.77 -2.41
N SER A 142 -9.64 19.42 -1.25
CA SER A 142 -10.69 20.39 -0.97
C SER A 142 -10.59 21.59 -1.92
N GLU A 143 -11.73 22.10 -2.38
CA GLU A 143 -11.80 23.23 -3.33
C GLU A 143 -11.26 24.53 -2.73
N ASP A 144 -11.35 24.68 -1.41
CA ASP A 144 -10.84 25.83 -0.66
C ASP A 144 -9.33 25.77 -0.37
N GLY A 145 -8.66 24.69 -0.81
CA GLY A 145 -7.24 24.45 -0.55
C GLY A 145 -6.93 23.92 0.86
N SER A 146 -7.94 23.60 1.66
CA SER A 146 -7.75 22.98 2.98
C SER A 146 -7.04 21.63 2.84
N LEU A 147 -5.95 21.48 3.59
CA LEU A 147 -5.13 20.26 3.58
C LEU A 147 -5.74 19.14 4.42
N ALA A 148 -6.54 19.48 5.43
CA ALA A 148 -7.10 18.55 6.39
C ALA A 148 -8.61 18.71 6.51
N GLU A 149 -9.31 17.58 6.47
CA GLU A 149 -10.76 17.51 6.73
C GLU A 149 -10.98 16.94 8.13
N GLU A 150 -11.74 17.65 8.97
CA GLU A 150 -12.10 17.18 10.30
C GLU A 150 -12.87 15.84 10.20
N GLY A 151 -12.40 14.82 10.91
CA GLY A 151 -12.96 13.45 10.86
C GLY A 151 -12.23 12.48 9.93
N TYR A 152 -11.42 12.97 8.99
CA TYR A 152 -10.54 12.13 8.16
C TYR A 152 -9.06 12.30 8.51
N TRP A 153 -8.61 13.55 8.63
CA TRP A 153 -7.29 13.87 9.17
C TRP A 153 -7.46 14.80 10.38
N PRO A 154 -7.60 14.25 11.61
CA PRO A 154 -7.92 15.02 12.80
C PRO A 154 -6.70 15.76 13.38
N VAL A 155 -6.12 16.68 12.61
CA VAL A 155 -4.87 17.38 12.94
C VAL A 155 -4.92 18.05 14.32
N ALA A 156 -5.99 18.82 14.59
CA ALA A 156 -6.12 19.54 15.86
C ALA A 156 -6.10 18.60 17.08
N GLU A 157 -6.82 17.47 17.02
CA GLU A 157 -6.86 16.50 18.12
C GLU A 157 -5.49 15.84 18.32
N LEU A 158 -4.83 15.43 17.23
CA LEU A 158 -3.52 14.78 17.30
C LEU A 158 -2.48 15.72 17.93
N ILE A 159 -2.42 16.97 17.46
CA ILE A 159 -1.49 17.97 17.97
C ILE A 159 -1.76 18.28 19.44
N GLN A 160 -3.02 18.47 19.84
CA GLN A 160 -3.38 18.74 21.24
C GLN A 160 -3.02 17.58 22.19
N ARG A 161 -3.01 16.35 21.68
CA ARG A 161 -2.55 15.15 22.41
C ARG A 161 -1.03 14.96 22.39
N GLY A 162 -0.29 15.83 21.70
CA GLY A 162 1.17 15.80 21.62
C GLY A 162 1.74 14.89 20.53
N PHE A 163 0.92 14.49 19.55
CA PHE A 163 1.40 13.79 18.37
C PHE A 163 1.70 14.79 17.25
N ALA A 164 2.83 14.61 16.58
CA ALA A 164 2.97 15.13 15.23
C ALA A 164 2.06 14.33 14.29
N THR A 165 1.70 14.90 13.16
CA THR A 165 0.96 14.15 12.13
C THR A 165 1.37 14.58 10.75
N ALA A 166 1.43 13.61 9.84
CA ALA A 166 1.79 13.86 8.46
C ALA A 166 0.83 13.20 7.49
N SER A 167 0.76 13.73 6.27
CA SER A 167 -0.03 13.17 5.19
C SER A 167 0.67 13.37 3.86
N PHE A 168 0.67 12.34 3.01
CA PHE A 168 0.92 12.50 1.58
C PHE A 168 -0.33 12.03 0.81
N HIS A 169 -0.48 12.50 -0.42
CA HIS A 169 -1.61 12.13 -1.25
C HIS A 169 -1.26 10.95 -2.17
N ALA A 170 -2.06 9.88 -2.14
CA ALA A 170 -1.90 8.65 -2.91
C ALA A 170 -1.72 8.91 -4.40
N GLU A 171 -2.50 9.84 -4.98
CA GLU A 171 -2.37 10.29 -6.38
C GLU A 171 -0.94 10.71 -6.79
N THR A 172 -0.12 11.24 -5.87
CA THR A 172 1.26 11.60 -6.23
C THR A 172 2.13 10.37 -6.40
N VAL A 173 1.76 9.24 -5.82
CA VAL A 173 2.52 7.98 -5.83
C VAL A 173 1.98 7.03 -6.89
N ALA A 174 0.67 6.77 -6.86
CA ALA A 174 -0.05 5.99 -7.86
C ALA A 174 -1.54 6.39 -7.81
N PRO A 175 -2.14 6.89 -8.91
CA PRO A 175 -3.55 7.25 -8.95
C PRO A 175 -4.51 6.12 -8.55
N ASP A 176 -5.59 6.46 -7.85
CA ASP A 176 -6.69 5.52 -7.56
C ASP A 176 -7.61 5.38 -8.77
N ASP A 177 -7.07 4.85 -9.85
CA ASP A 177 -7.75 4.73 -11.14
C ASP A 177 -7.30 3.47 -11.88
N LYS A 178 -8.25 2.73 -12.45
CA LYS A 178 -7.99 1.43 -13.09
C LYS A 178 -7.04 1.50 -14.29
N VAL A 179 -6.91 2.66 -14.91
CA VAL A 179 -6.04 2.89 -16.08
C VAL A 179 -4.80 3.66 -15.64
N ARG A 180 -4.98 4.72 -14.83
CA ARG A 180 -3.90 5.64 -14.47
C ARG A 180 -3.05 5.18 -13.30
N PHE A 181 -3.37 4.08 -12.61
CA PHE A 181 -2.57 3.62 -11.46
C PHE A 181 -1.08 3.37 -11.77
N THR A 182 -0.72 3.23 -13.05
CA THR A 182 0.67 3.08 -13.49
C THR A 182 1.43 4.41 -13.48
N GLU A 183 0.74 5.55 -13.58
CA GLU A 183 1.32 6.88 -13.45
C GLU A 183 1.94 7.05 -12.04
N GLY A 184 2.96 7.90 -11.94
CA GLY A 184 3.69 8.09 -10.68
C GLY A 184 4.86 7.11 -10.55
N VAL A 185 5.02 6.43 -9.42
CA VAL A 185 6.25 5.67 -9.12
C VAL A 185 6.49 4.51 -10.07
N LEU A 186 5.44 3.85 -10.57
CA LEU A 186 5.59 2.72 -11.48
C LEU A 186 6.15 3.18 -12.82
N THR A 187 5.54 4.14 -13.50
CA THR A 187 6.09 4.69 -14.75
C THR A 187 7.40 5.45 -14.52
N ASN A 188 7.48 6.27 -13.47
CA ASN A 188 8.60 7.18 -13.29
C ASN A 188 9.85 6.47 -12.81
N LEU A 189 9.77 5.49 -11.90
CA LEU A 189 10.94 4.84 -11.30
C LEU A 189 11.10 3.37 -11.71
N TYR A 190 10.00 2.61 -11.72
CA TYR A 190 10.02 1.15 -11.85
C TYR A 190 9.15 0.59 -12.99
N PRO A 191 9.30 1.07 -14.24
CA PRO A 191 8.41 0.65 -15.34
C PRO A 191 8.51 -0.84 -15.63
N GLU A 192 9.62 -1.49 -15.29
CA GLU A 192 9.80 -2.94 -15.39
C GLU A 192 8.82 -3.75 -14.52
N GLN A 193 8.24 -3.14 -13.47
CA GLN A 193 7.21 -3.77 -12.65
C GLN A 193 5.89 -3.91 -13.40
N LEU A 194 5.65 -3.13 -14.45
CA LEU A 194 4.40 -3.18 -15.21
C LEU A 194 4.24 -4.47 -16.01
N ASP A 195 5.36 -5.03 -16.47
CA ASP A 195 5.39 -6.27 -17.26
C ASP A 195 5.44 -7.54 -16.40
N GLN A 196 5.67 -7.40 -15.09
CA GLN A 196 5.74 -8.52 -14.15
C GLN A 196 4.35 -8.96 -13.71
N LYS A 197 4.13 -10.29 -13.66
CA LYS A 197 2.86 -10.86 -13.19
C LYS A 197 2.56 -10.49 -11.73
N ASP A 198 3.60 -10.53 -10.92
CA ASP A 198 3.67 -10.14 -9.52
C ASP A 198 4.31 -8.76 -9.34
N GLY A 199 4.22 -7.92 -10.36
CA GLY A 199 4.71 -6.55 -10.28
C GLY A 199 3.84 -5.67 -9.39
N LEU A 200 4.46 -4.71 -8.72
CA LEU A 200 3.80 -3.75 -7.84
C LEU A 200 2.60 -3.06 -8.53
N LYS A 201 1.51 -2.88 -7.79
CA LYS A 201 0.31 -2.13 -8.19
C LYS A 201 -0.01 -1.01 -7.19
N ALA A 202 -1.13 -0.31 -7.36
CA ALA A 202 -1.49 0.90 -6.59
C ALA A 202 -1.31 0.76 -5.07
N LEU A 203 -1.91 -0.25 -4.43
CA LEU A 203 -1.84 -0.41 -2.97
C LEU A 203 -0.40 -0.65 -2.47
N GLY A 204 0.36 -1.47 -3.20
CA GLY A 204 1.77 -1.70 -2.89
C GLY A 204 2.61 -0.44 -3.10
N ALA A 205 2.31 0.35 -4.15
CA ALA A 205 2.93 1.63 -4.41
C ALA A 205 2.64 2.64 -3.28
N TRP A 206 1.40 2.72 -2.79
CA TRP A 206 1.06 3.56 -1.64
C TRP A 206 1.84 3.16 -0.38
N GLY A 207 1.96 1.86 -0.12
CA GLY A 207 2.82 1.34 0.95
C GLY A 207 4.29 1.73 0.77
N TRP A 208 4.81 1.66 -0.47
CA TRP A 208 6.15 2.12 -0.80
C TRP A 208 6.33 3.63 -0.55
N GLY A 209 5.34 4.46 -0.88
CA GLY A 209 5.34 5.89 -0.58
C GLY A 209 5.37 6.18 0.92
N ALA A 210 4.65 5.39 1.73
CA ALA A 210 4.71 5.50 3.19
C ALA A 210 6.10 5.14 3.74
N MET A 211 6.81 4.19 3.13
CA MET A 211 8.21 3.92 3.49
C MET A 211 9.11 5.15 3.20
N ARG A 212 8.87 5.88 2.10
CA ARG A 212 9.63 7.12 1.80
C ARG A 212 9.35 8.24 2.79
N ALA A 213 8.13 8.35 3.30
CA ALA A 213 7.82 9.24 4.40
C ALA A 213 8.54 8.83 5.69
N MET A 214 8.65 7.53 5.97
CA MET A 214 9.43 7.02 7.09
C MET A 214 10.92 7.38 6.98
N ASP A 215 11.50 7.29 5.78
CA ASP A 215 12.90 7.68 5.54
C ASP A 215 13.17 9.15 5.93
N TYR A 216 12.17 10.04 5.78
CA TYR A 216 12.25 11.43 6.25
C TYR A 216 12.20 11.52 7.79
N PHE A 217 11.27 10.82 8.43
CA PHE A 217 11.07 10.84 9.89
C PHE A 217 12.25 10.26 10.68
N GLU A 218 13.01 9.33 10.10
CA GLU A 218 14.21 8.80 10.75
C GLU A 218 15.36 9.82 10.81
N GLN A 219 15.26 10.90 10.01
CA GLN A 219 16.33 11.91 9.84
C GLN A 219 15.98 13.28 10.44
N HIS A 220 14.69 13.56 10.73
CA HIS A 220 14.17 14.87 11.15
C HIS A 220 13.19 14.71 12.32
#